data_AF-A0A7L2IB80-F1
#
_entry.id   AF-A0A7L2IB80-F1
#
_cell.length_a   1.000
_cell.length_b   1.000
_cell.length_c   1.000
_cell.angle_alpha   90.00
_cell.angle_beta   90.00
_cell.angle_gamma   90.00
#
_symmetry.space_group_name_H-M   'P 1'
#
loop_
_entity.id
_entity.type
_entity.pdbx_description
1 polymer ?
#
loop_
_entity_poly.entity_id
_entity_poly.type
_entity_poly.pdbx_seq_one_letter_code
_entity_poly.pdbx_strand_id
1 'polypeptide(L)'
;LQNYARKYTTPIDQIGFEFEVMQQEQAMQQKPADGAYIRGLYLEGARWDRQSLLLGESLPKILHDPLPIIWLKPGESSSFLHTNIYSCPVYKTSARRGVLSTTGHSTNYVLSVELPSDKPQKHWINRGVAALCQLDD
;
A
#
# COMPACT_ATOMS: atom_id res chain seq x y z
N LEU A 1 -5.20 3.04 -14.28
CA LEU A 1 -4.32 2.54 -15.36
C LEU A 1 -4.90 2.80 -16.77
N GLN A 2 -6.11 2.35 -17.12
CA GLN A 2 -6.69 2.59 -18.47
C GLN A 2 -6.67 4.07 -18.92
N ASN A 3 -7.06 5.00 -18.05
CA ASN A 3 -7.04 6.44 -18.39
C ASN A 3 -5.61 6.95 -18.68
N TYR A 4 -4.62 6.49 -17.92
CA TYR A 4 -3.22 6.85 -18.13
C TYR A 4 -2.70 6.28 -19.46
N ALA A 5 -2.94 5.00 -19.72
CA ALA A 5 -2.57 4.35 -20.98
C ALA A 5 -3.11 5.08 -22.21
N ARG A 6 -4.38 5.51 -22.17
CA ARG A 6 -5.00 6.29 -23.26
C ARG A 6 -4.42 7.70 -23.39
N LYS A 7 -4.13 8.36 -22.27
CA LYS A 7 -3.56 9.73 -22.24
C LYS A 7 -2.14 9.77 -22.82
N TYR A 8 -1.33 8.75 -22.52
CA TYR A 8 0.09 8.70 -22.90
C TYR A 8 0.42 7.75 -24.07
N THR A 9 -0.58 7.05 -24.62
CA THR A 9 -0.41 6.10 -25.74
C THR A 9 0.61 4.99 -25.42
N THR A 10 0.61 4.50 -24.19
CA THR A 10 1.48 3.41 -23.73
C THR A 10 0.65 2.12 -23.59
N PRO A 11 1.18 0.95 -24.00
CA PRO A 11 0.49 -0.33 -23.80
C PRO A 11 0.13 -0.57 -22.33
N ILE A 12 -1.13 -0.96 -22.06
CA ILE A 12 -1.66 -1.08 -20.70
C ILE A 12 -0.95 -2.16 -19.86
N ASP A 13 -0.42 -3.19 -20.52
CA ASP A 13 0.36 -4.29 -19.95
C ASP A 13 1.74 -3.85 -19.46
N GLN A 14 2.23 -2.69 -19.91
CA GLN A 14 3.51 -2.12 -19.48
C GLN A 14 3.35 -1.10 -18.35
N ILE A 15 2.11 -0.80 -17.92
CA ILE A 15 1.84 0.24 -16.92
C ILE A 15 1.43 -0.39 -15.60
N GLY A 16 2.05 0.08 -14.52
CA GLY A 16 1.75 -0.32 -13.15
C GLY A 16 1.54 0.88 -12.24
N PHE A 17 1.52 0.63 -10.93
CA PHE A 17 1.54 1.68 -9.93
C PHE A 17 2.87 1.68 -9.18
N GLU A 18 3.49 2.85 -9.12
CA GLU A 18 4.46 3.20 -8.09
C GLU A 18 3.68 3.76 -6.88
N PHE A 19 4.18 3.50 -5.68
CA PHE A 19 3.54 3.90 -4.43
C PHE A 19 4.38 4.95 -3.73
N GLU A 20 3.78 6.09 -3.41
CA GLU A 20 4.42 7.15 -2.63
C GLU A 20 3.59 7.41 -1.37
N VAL A 21 4.20 7.23 -0.20
CA VAL A 21 3.55 7.55 1.08
C VAL A 21 3.72 9.05 1.34
N MET A 22 2.61 9.78 1.38
CA MET A 22 2.57 11.21 1.61
C MET A 22 2.76 11.55 3.08
N GLN A 23 3.07 12.81 3.39
CA GLN A 23 3.11 13.29 4.79
C GLN A 23 1.70 13.65 5.31
N GLN A 24 0.77 13.95 4.41
CA GLN A 24 -0.60 14.31 4.74
C GLN A 24 -1.41 13.06 5.09
N GLU A 25 -2.20 13.13 6.17
CA GLU A 25 -3.04 12.01 6.59
C GLU A 25 -4.54 12.19 6.25
N GLN A 26 -5.03 13.43 6.32
CA GLN A 26 -6.47 13.71 6.20
C GLN A 26 -6.90 14.11 4.79
N ALA A 27 -6.19 15.08 4.18
CA ALA A 27 -6.56 15.63 2.88
C ALA A 27 -5.35 16.16 2.10
N MET A 28 -5.43 16.03 0.77
CA MET A 28 -4.55 16.71 -0.18
C MET A 28 -5.24 17.98 -0.68
N GLN A 29 -4.49 19.08 -0.80
CA GLN A 29 -5.04 20.35 -1.30
C GLN A 29 -5.34 20.32 -2.80
N GLN A 30 -4.58 19.52 -3.55
CA GLN A 30 -4.67 19.43 -5.01
C GLN A 30 -4.92 17.98 -5.42
N LYS A 31 -5.56 17.82 -6.58
CA LYS A 31 -5.70 16.51 -7.21
C LYS A 31 -4.36 16.08 -7.83
N PRO A 32 -4.05 14.78 -7.87
CA PRO A 32 -2.82 14.34 -8.53
C PRO A 32 -2.93 14.58 -10.03
N ALA A 33 -1.82 14.90 -10.68
CA ALA A 33 -1.78 15.08 -12.14
C ALA A 33 -2.15 13.79 -12.89
N ASP A 34 -1.71 12.65 -12.35
CA ASP A 34 -2.05 11.31 -12.79
C ASP A 34 -2.20 10.37 -11.59
N GLY A 35 -3.06 9.37 -11.72
CA GLY A 35 -3.30 8.38 -10.66
C GLY A 35 -4.35 8.80 -9.64
N ALA A 36 -4.20 8.32 -8.41
CA ALA A 36 -5.15 8.58 -7.33
C ALA A 36 -4.46 8.65 -5.97
N TYR A 37 -4.95 9.52 -5.11
CA TYR A 37 -4.65 9.48 -3.68
C TYR A 37 -5.64 8.56 -2.97
N ILE A 38 -5.13 7.62 -2.20
CA ILE A 38 -5.93 6.75 -1.33
C ILE A 38 -5.64 7.07 0.13
N ARG A 39 -6.64 6.88 1.00
CA ARG A 39 -6.53 7.12 2.44
C ARG A 39 -7.44 6.15 3.20
N GLY A 40 -7.26 6.08 4.52
CA GLY A 40 -8.06 5.21 5.39
C GLY A 40 -7.59 3.77 5.39
N LEU A 41 -6.29 3.55 5.18
CA LEU A 41 -5.66 2.25 5.44
C LEU A 41 -5.09 2.23 6.85
N TYR A 42 -5.13 1.08 7.50
CA TYR A 42 -4.57 0.86 8.82
C TYR A 42 -3.52 -0.24 8.77
N LEU A 43 -2.32 0.04 9.28
CA LEU A 43 -1.24 -0.91 9.37
C LEU A 43 -1.38 -1.75 10.63
N GLU A 44 -1.31 -3.06 10.49
CA GLU A 44 -1.32 -4.04 11.57
C GLU A 44 0.04 -4.74 11.66
N GLY A 45 0.53 -4.98 12.87
CA GLY A 45 1.82 -5.65 13.11
C GLY A 45 3.06 -4.75 12.93
N ALA A 46 2.86 -3.49 12.57
CA ALA A 46 3.88 -2.46 12.42
C ALA A 46 3.26 -1.06 12.61
N ARG A 47 4.08 -0.02 12.55
CA ARG A 47 3.65 1.39 12.51
C ARG A 47 4.28 2.10 11.31
N TRP A 48 3.68 3.20 10.88
CA TRP A 48 4.38 4.14 10.01
C TRP A 48 5.12 5.18 10.84
N ASP A 49 6.45 5.24 10.72
CA ASP A 49 7.23 6.23 11.45
C ASP A 49 7.25 7.56 10.69
N ARG A 50 6.52 8.56 11.18
CA ARG A 50 6.42 9.88 10.53
C ARG A 50 7.72 10.67 10.55
N GLN A 51 8.66 10.34 11.43
CA GLN A 51 9.94 11.05 11.49
C GLN A 51 10.91 10.52 10.44
N SER A 52 11.05 9.19 10.34
CA SER A 52 11.95 8.57 9.36
C SER A 52 11.30 8.35 8.00
N LEU A 53 9.97 8.41 7.91
CA LEU A 53 9.18 8.04 6.72
C LEU A 53 9.45 6.59 6.28
N LEU A 54 9.54 5.69 7.25
CA LEU A 54 9.79 4.27 7.05
C LEU A 54 8.84 3.43 7.91
N LEU A 55 8.67 2.16 7.55
CA LEU A 55 8.06 1.17 8.43
C LEU A 55 8.85 1.02 9.72
N GLY A 56 8.14 1.14 10.84
CA GLY A 56 8.67 0.93 12.18
C GLY A 56 7.95 -0.22 12.90
N GLU A 57 8.55 -0.70 13.99
CA GLU A 57 7.92 -1.68 14.88
C GLU A 57 6.62 -1.14 15.49
N SER A 58 5.64 -2.00 15.80
CA SER A 58 4.47 -1.54 16.53
C SER A 58 4.83 -1.05 17.93
N LEU A 59 4.06 -0.11 18.47
CA LEU A 59 4.19 0.33 19.86
C LEU A 59 3.41 -0.62 20.78
N PRO A 60 3.86 -0.82 22.04
CA PRO A 60 3.14 -1.66 22.99
C PRO A 60 1.68 -1.22 23.14
N LYS A 61 0.75 -2.17 23.02
CA LYS A 61 -0.71 -1.96 23.15
C LYS A 61 -1.35 -1.11 22.03
N ILE A 62 -0.64 -0.83 20.95
CA ILE A 62 -1.22 -0.24 19.74
C ILE A 62 -1.35 -1.35 18.69
N LEU A 63 -2.59 -1.77 18.43
CA LEU A 63 -2.88 -2.86 17.49
C LEU A 63 -2.78 -2.41 16.03
N HIS A 64 -3.20 -1.17 15.76
CA HIS A 64 -3.27 -0.62 14.43
C HIS A 64 -2.73 0.81 14.40
N ASP A 65 -2.02 1.15 13.33
CA ASP A 65 -1.48 2.49 13.08
C ASP A 65 -2.06 3.02 11.76
N PRO A 66 -2.72 4.19 11.74
CA PRO A 66 -3.28 4.73 10.49
C PRO A 66 -2.15 5.07 9.51
N LEU A 67 -2.25 4.60 8.27
CA LEU A 67 -1.32 5.01 7.22
C LEU A 67 -1.67 6.41 6.72
N PRO A 68 -0.67 7.24 6.41
CA PRO A 68 -0.89 8.46 5.66
C PRO A 68 -1.51 8.20 4.28
N ILE A 69 -1.84 9.29 3.59
CA ILE A 69 -2.30 9.22 2.21
C ILE A 69 -1.22 8.54 1.37
N ILE A 70 -1.61 7.61 0.50
CA ILE A 70 -0.71 6.97 -0.47
C ILE A 70 -1.10 7.44 -1.86
N TRP A 71 -0.14 7.88 -2.65
CA TRP A 71 -0.32 8.15 -4.07
C TRP A 71 -0.09 6.86 -4.86
N LEU A 72 -1.14 6.40 -5.53
CA LEU A 72 -1.07 5.39 -6.57
C LEU A 72 -0.69 6.07 -7.88
N LYS A 73 0.61 6.16 -8.13
CA LYS A 73 1.18 6.90 -9.26
C LYS A 73 1.37 5.96 -10.45
N PRO A 74 0.60 6.11 -11.54
CA PRO A 74 0.76 5.27 -12.72
C PRO A 74 2.06 5.61 -13.44
N GLY A 75 2.71 4.60 -14.00
CA GLY A 75 3.93 4.76 -14.79
C GLY A 75 4.33 3.45 -15.46
N GLU A 76 5.40 3.47 -16.23
CA GLU A 76 5.93 2.26 -16.87
C GLU A 76 6.56 1.34 -15.82
N SER A 77 6.05 0.12 -15.69
CA SER A 77 6.46 -0.84 -14.65
C SER A 77 7.95 -1.18 -14.70
N SER A 78 8.57 -1.11 -15.88
CA SER A 78 10.01 -1.33 -16.09
C SER A 78 10.89 -0.25 -15.44
N SER A 79 10.35 0.93 -15.17
CA SER A 79 11.06 2.07 -14.58
C SER A 79 11.03 2.11 -13.05
N PHE A 80 10.20 1.29 -12.42
CA PHE A 80 9.99 1.33 -10.97
C PHE A 80 11.16 0.73 -10.19
N LEU A 81 11.56 1.42 -9.13
CA LEU A 81 12.66 1.01 -8.25
C LEU A 81 12.12 0.35 -6.98
N HIS A 82 12.14 -0.98 -6.96
CA HIS A 82 11.61 -1.79 -5.85
C HIS A 82 12.66 -2.05 -4.75
N THR A 83 13.46 -1.04 -4.39
CA THR A 83 14.58 -1.17 -3.44
C THR A 83 14.22 -0.62 -2.06
N ASN A 84 14.63 -1.30 -0.99
CA ASN A 84 14.34 -0.89 0.41
C ASN A 84 12.84 -0.68 0.67
N ILE A 85 12.02 -1.58 0.13
CA ILE A 85 10.57 -1.60 0.34
C ILE A 85 10.12 -2.91 0.97
N TYR A 86 8.98 -2.85 1.63
CA TYR A 86 8.15 -3.99 1.97
C TYR A 86 6.90 -3.99 1.08
N SER A 87 6.69 -5.09 0.35
CA SER A 87 5.43 -5.31 -0.38
C SER A 87 4.35 -5.71 0.63
N CYS A 88 3.66 -4.71 1.16
CA CYS A 88 2.67 -4.83 2.22
C CYS A 88 1.31 -5.25 1.62
N PRO A 89 0.78 -6.43 1.96
CA PRO A 89 -0.52 -6.86 1.44
C PRO A 89 -1.64 -6.02 2.08
N VAL A 90 -2.58 -5.54 1.25
CA VAL A 90 -3.78 -4.83 1.70
C VAL A 90 -4.96 -5.81 1.68
N TYR A 91 -5.66 -5.88 2.81
CA TYR A 91 -6.89 -6.67 2.97
C TYR A 91 -8.08 -5.77 3.29
N LYS A 92 -9.30 -6.25 3.01
CA LYS A 92 -10.54 -5.56 3.38
C LYS A 92 -10.73 -5.54 4.90
N THR A 93 -10.52 -6.69 5.56
CA THR A 93 -10.73 -6.88 7.01
C THR A 93 -9.58 -7.66 7.67
N SER A 94 -9.45 -7.54 8.99
CA SER A 94 -8.38 -8.17 9.79
C SER A 94 -8.38 -9.70 9.73
N ALA A 95 -9.54 -10.32 9.49
CA ALA A 95 -9.68 -11.77 9.43
C ALA A 95 -8.81 -12.38 8.33
N ARG A 96 -8.42 -11.58 7.32
CA ARG A 96 -7.56 -11.95 6.17
C ARG A 96 -8.03 -13.24 5.47
N ARG A 97 -9.30 -13.58 5.66
CA ARG A 97 -9.99 -14.76 5.18
C ARG A 97 -11.13 -14.32 4.30
N GLY A 98 -11.35 -15.07 3.23
CA GLY A 98 -12.41 -14.86 2.28
C GLY A 98 -12.53 -16.12 1.41
N VAL A 99 -13.57 -16.17 0.57
CA VAL A 99 -13.69 -17.23 -0.43
C VAL A 99 -12.51 -17.09 -1.41
N LEU A 100 -11.98 -18.20 -1.90
CA LEU A 100 -10.96 -18.17 -2.94
C LEU A 100 -11.62 -17.72 -4.26
N SER A 101 -11.06 -16.68 -4.86
CA SER A 101 -11.34 -16.29 -6.24
C SER A 101 -10.91 -17.42 -7.19
N THR A 102 -11.42 -17.41 -8.43
CA THR A 102 -10.93 -18.26 -9.53
C THR A 102 -9.42 -18.11 -9.76
N THR A 103 -8.82 -17.00 -9.32
CA THR A 103 -7.37 -16.74 -9.38
C THR A 103 -6.60 -17.26 -8.16
N GLY A 104 -7.22 -18.00 -7.23
CA GLY A 104 -6.57 -18.53 -6.03
C GLY A 104 -6.28 -17.50 -4.92
N HIS A 105 -6.60 -16.22 -5.14
CA HIS A 105 -6.48 -15.18 -4.11
C HIS A 105 -7.76 -15.08 -3.28
N SER A 106 -7.62 -14.75 -1.99
CA SER A 106 -8.77 -14.47 -1.14
C SER A 106 -9.59 -13.28 -1.67
N THR A 107 -10.92 -13.34 -1.63
CA THR A 107 -11.78 -12.18 -1.87
C THR A 107 -11.56 -11.02 -0.90
N ASN A 108 -10.80 -11.26 0.18
CA ASN A 108 -10.39 -10.26 1.16
C ASN A 108 -9.12 -9.51 0.71
N TYR A 109 -8.27 -10.10 -0.13
CA TYR A 109 -7.09 -9.42 -0.66
C TYR A 109 -7.48 -8.34 -1.69
N VAL A 110 -6.85 -7.17 -1.60
CA VAL A 110 -7.11 -6.02 -2.47
C VAL A 110 -5.96 -5.84 -3.45
N LEU A 111 -4.77 -5.50 -2.95
CA LEU A 111 -3.51 -5.34 -3.69
C LEU A 111 -2.34 -5.26 -2.70
N SER A 112 -1.10 -5.34 -3.17
CA SER A 112 0.08 -5.02 -2.33
C SER A 112 0.53 -3.60 -2.60
N VAL A 113 0.74 -2.84 -1.53
CA VAL A 113 1.35 -1.49 -1.58
C VAL A 113 2.80 -1.58 -1.14
N GLU A 114 3.66 -0.79 -1.76
CA GLU A 114 5.07 -0.76 -1.40
C GLU A 114 5.32 0.31 -0.34
N LEU A 115 5.78 -0.13 0.82
CA LEU A 115 6.07 0.74 1.95
C LEU A 115 7.60 0.80 2.16
N PRO A 116 8.21 2.00 2.17
CA PRO A 116 9.62 2.16 2.47
C PRO A 116 10.03 1.51 3.79
N SER A 117 11.16 0.81 3.80
CA SER A 117 11.69 0.15 4.99
C SER A 117 13.22 -0.02 4.97
N ASP A 118 13.83 0.10 6.14
CA ASP A 118 15.23 -0.23 6.40
C ASP A 118 15.45 -1.71 6.78
N LYS A 119 14.38 -2.53 6.80
CA LYS A 119 14.44 -3.96 7.11
C LYS A 119 14.14 -4.82 5.89
N PRO A 120 14.72 -6.03 5.78
CA PRO A 120 14.40 -6.95 4.69
C PRO A 120 12.93 -7.39 4.77
N GLN A 121 12.29 -7.67 3.63
CA GLN A 121 10.88 -8.07 3.59
C GLN A 121 10.53 -9.23 4.55
N LYS A 122 11.43 -10.21 4.69
CA LYS A 122 11.26 -11.36 5.60
C LYS A 122 10.97 -10.94 7.05
N HIS A 123 11.52 -9.82 7.50
CA HIS A 123 11.27 -9.28 8.84
C HIS A 123 9.79 -8.98 9.05
N TRP A 124 9.17 -8.28 8.10
CA TRP A 124 7.77 -7.88 8.16
C TRP A 124 6.81 -9.04 7.85
N ILE A 125 7.19 -9.93 6.92
CA ILE A 125 6.45 -11.16 6.63
C ILE A 125 6.32 -12.01 7.91
N ASN A 126 7.42 -12.24 8.62
CA ASN A 126 7.41 -13.05 9.85
C ASN A 126 6.58 -12.41 10.98
N ARG A 127 6.42 -11.08 10.95
CA ARG A 127 5.59 -10.33 11.89
C ARG A 127 4.13 -10.24 11.47
N GLY A 128 3.78 -10.79 10.30
CA GLY A 128 2.43 -10.75 9.77
C GLY A 128 1.95 -9.34 9.44
N VAL A 129 2.86 -8.43 9.07
CA VAL A 129 2.47 -7.05 8.74
C VAL A 129 1.50 -7.04 7.55
N ALA A 130 0.43 -6.25 7.67
CA ALA A 130 -0.48 -6.00 6.56
C ALA A 130 -1.17 -4.64 6.74
N ALA A 131 -1.75 -4.13 5.66
CA ALA A 131 -2.65 -3.00 5.70
C ALA A 131 -4.11 -3.47 5.59
N LEU A 132 -5.02 -2.76 6.28
CA LEU A 132 -6.44 -3.08 6.34
C LEU A 132 -7.25 -1.88 5.84
N CYS A 133 -8.29 -2.12 5.04
CA CYS A 133 -9.24 -1.07 4.64
C CYS A 133 -10.25 -0.74 5.75
N GLN A 134 -10.50 -1.68 6.66
CA GLN A 134 -11.46 -1.55 7.75
C GLN A 134 -10.93 -2.30 8.99
N LEU A 135 -11.10 -1.69 10.16
CA LEU A 135 -10.85 -2.30 11.46
C LEU A 135 -12.07 -3.12 11.92
N ASP A 136 -11.88 -4.08 12.80
CA ASP A 136 -13.01 -4.79 13.41
C ASP A 136 -13.75 -3.87 14.38
N ASP A 137 -15.09 -3.90 14.32
CA ASP A 137 -15.98 -3.24 15.29
C ASP A 137 -16.01 -3.96 16.64
#